data_AF-A0A1D6FMB7-F1
#
_entry.id   AF-A0A1D6FMB7-F1
#
_cell.length_a   1.000
_cell.length_b   1.000
_cell.length_c   1.000
_cell.angle_alpha   90.00
_cell.angle_beta   90.00
_cell.angle_gamma   90.00
#
_symmetry.space_group_name_H-M   'P 1'
#
loop_
_entity.id
_entity.type
_entity.pdbx_description
1 polymer ?
#
loop_
_entity_poly.entity_id
_entity_poly.type
_entity_poly.pdbx_seq_one_letter_code
_entity_poly.pdbx_strand_id
1 'polypeptide(L)'
;MARRRLLALASRLYGRPQATQPWRRPPPRFLSSAASGTLDHLKSPPFARPAARNPASYPWDRFGGGQKRTMFIQTQSTPNPQSLMFYPGKPVMEIGSSDFPNARTAMTSPLAKSLFAIDGVTRVFFGSDFVTVTKSEETSWDCLKPEVFAAIMDFYSSGQPLFLDSNAAASMDTAIHEELLKCFLNVLIQSCMCTGW
;
A
#
# COMPACT_ATOMS: atom_id res chain seq x y z
N MET A 1 -57.98 43.09 10.37
CA MET A 1 -57.04 41.94 10.40
C MET A 1 -56.25 41.94 9.12
N ALA A 2 -54.98 42.32 9.21
CA ALA A 2 -54.15 42.75 8.12
C ALA A 2 -53.33 41.60 7.50
N ARG A 3 -53.11 41.72 6.18
CA ARG A 3 -51.88 41.38 5.44
C ARG A 3 -51.56 39.90 5.16
N ARG A 4 -52.03 39.42 3.99
CA ARG A 4 -51.34 38.40 3.18
C ARG A 4 -50.23 39.10 2.37
N ARG A 5 -49.03 38.53 2.43
CA ARG A 5 -47.77 39.10 1.97
C ARG A 5 -47.59 39.05 0.46
N LEU A 6 -46.98 40.12 -0.03
CA LEU A 6 -46.56 40.45 -1.39
C LEU A 6 -45.73 39.35 -2.08
N LEU A 7 -46.07 39.10 -3.34
CA LEU A 7 -45.13 38.63 -4.36
C LEU A 7 -44.42 39.86 -4.93
N ALA A 8 -43.09 39.94 -4.75
CA ALA A 8 -42.26 40.96 -5.35
C ALA A 8 -41.55 40.38 -6.58
N LEU A 9 -41.81 41.06 -7.69
CA LEU A 9 -41.36 40.79 -9.05
C LEU A 9 -39.85 40.97 -9.24
N ALA A 10 -39.38 40.20 -10.21
CA ALA A 10 -38.06 40.17 -10.81
C ALA A 10 -37.52 41.54 -11.23
N SER A 11 -36.25 41.80 -10.90
CA SER A 11 -35.32 42.57 -11.75
C SER A 11 -33.93 42.66 -11.11
N ARG A 12 -32.99 41.82 -11.57
CA ARG A 12 -31.55 42.13 -11.58
C ARG A 12 -31.05 41.63 -12.94
N LEU A 13 -31.12 42.50 -13.95
CA LEU A 13 -30.03 43.42 -14.34
C LEU A 13 -28.75 42.65 -14.71
N TYR A 14 -28.61 42.48 -16.04
CA TYR A 14 -27.40 42.75 -16.80
C TYR A 14 -26.05 42.52 -16.10
N GLY A 15 -25.36 41.45 -16.53
CA GLY A 15 -23.97 41.21 -16.19
C GLY A 15 -23.40 39.98 -16.91
N ARG A 16 -23.25 40.06 -18.23
CA ARG A 16 -22.49 39.11 -19.06
C ARG A 16 -21.55 39.97 -19.93
N PRO A 17 -20.43 39.46 -20.48
CA PRO A 17 -19.28 38.75 -19.91
C PRO A 17 -17.94 39.46 -20.28
N GLN A 18 -16.81 39.07 -19.68
CA GLN A 18 -15.44 39.22 -20.22
C GLN A 18 -14.47 38.54 -19.23
N ALA A 19 -13.39 37.82 -19.57
CA ALA A 19 -12.76 37.56 -20.85
C ALA A 19 -11.98 36.23 -20.74
N THR A 20 -12.25 35.29 -21.64
CA THR A 20 -11.36 34.15 -21.93
C THR A 20 -10.25 34.65 -22.85
N GLN A 21 -8.99 34.57 -22.44
CA GLN A 21 -7.82 34.82 -23.30
C GLN A 21 -6.90 33.59 -23.30
N PRO A 22 -7.08 32.63 -24.21
CA PRO A 22 -6.10 31.57 -24.43
C PRO A 22 -5.01 32.04 -25.40
N TRP A 23 -3.88 32.51 -24.87
CA TRP A 23 -2.69 32.78 -25.68
C TRP A 23 -1.89 31.51 -25.92
N ARG A 24 -2.19 30.81 -27.03
CA ARG A 24 -1.26 29.91 -27.73
C ARG A 24 -1.55 29.98 -29.25
N ARG A 25 -0.68 30.66 -30.00
CA ARG A 25 -0.47 30.40 -31.43
C ARG A 25 1.00 29.98 -31.67
N PRO A 26 1.28 29.03 -32.58
CA PRO A 26 2.63 28.58 -33.00
C PRO A 26 3.08 29.31 -34.30
N PRO A 27 4.09 28.86 -35.09
CA PRO A 27 5.49 28.42 -34.88
C PRO A 27 6.49 29.37 -35.62
N PRO A 28 7.77 28.99 -35.90
CA PRO A 28 8.02 28.45 -37.25
C PRO A 28 9.04 27.29 -37.33
N ARG A 29 8.89 26.53 -38.41
CA ARG A 29 9.80 25.49 -38.90
C ARG A 29 11.07 26.13 -39.45
N PHE A 30 12.23 25.53 -39.19
CA PHE A 30 13.37 25.61 -40.10
C PHE A 30 13.74 24.23 -40.62
N LEU A 31 13.97 24.21 -41.92
CA LEU A 31 14.27 23.10 -42.80
C LEU A 31 15.74 22.68 -42.68
N SER A 32 15.94 21.37 -42.81
CA SER A 32 17.01 20.66 -43.53
C SER A 32 18.43 21.23 -43.55
N SER A 33 19.41 20.37 -43.24
CA SER A 33 20.40 20.03 -44.27
C SER A 33 21.12 18.71 -43.95
N ALA A 34 21.28 17.93 -45.01
CA ALA A 34 22.05 16.71 -45.10
C ALA A 34 23.55 16.95 -44.89
N ALA A 35 24.23 15.92 -44.40
CA ALA A 35 25.59 15.60 -44.82
C ALA A 35 25.78 14.08 -44.69
N SER A 36 25.74 13.40 -45.84
CA SER A 36 26.28 12.06 -46.01
C SER A 36 27.79 12.10 -45.80
N GLY A 37 28.29 11.17 -44.99
CA GLY A 37 29.70 10.84 -44.88
C GLY A 37 29.87 9.33 -44.95
N THR A 38 29.98 8.81 -46.16
CA THR A 38 30.73 7.58 -46.50
C THR A 38 32.19 7.82 -46.09
N LEU A 39 33.01 6.89 -45.59
CA LEU A 39 33.44 5.66 -46.22
C LEU A 39 34.62 5.11 -45.36
N ASP A 40 34.76 3.79 -45.30
CA ASP A 40 36.01 3.02 -45.20
C ASP A 40 36.88 3.09 -43.93
N HIS A 41 37.01 1.96 -43.24
CA HIS A 41 38.02 0.90 -43.47
C HIS A 41 39.31 1.26 -42.76
N LEU A 42 39.57 0.55 -41.66
CA LEU A 42 40.80 -0.22 -41.47
C LEU A 42 40.80 -0.91 -40.09
N LYS A 43 40.93 -2.22 -40.15
CA LYS A 43 41.95 -2.96 -39.41
C LYS A 43 41.71 -3.21 -37.92
N SER A 44 41.19 -4.42 -37.66
CA SER A 44 41.40 -5.17 -36.41
C SER A 44 42.90 -5.19 -36.02
N PRO A 45 43.18 -5.26 -34.71
CA PRO A 45 44.05 -6.34 -34.24
C PRO A 45 43.51 -7.06 -33.00
N PRO A 46 44.10 -8.22 -32.66
CA PRO A 46 43.42 -9.32 -31.99
C PRO A 46 43.68 -9.31 -30.50
N PHE A 47 42.68 -8.98 -29.70
CA PHE A 47 42.64 -9.41 -28.31
C PHE A 47 41.23 -9.85 -28.00
N ALA A 48 40.96 -11.12 -28.29
CA ALA A 48 39.85 -11.83 -27.73
C ALA A 48 39.90 -11.65 -26.21
N ARG A 49 39.00 -10.81 -25.67
CA ARG A 49 38.69 -10.81 -24.26
C ARG A 49 38.23 -12.23 -23.94
N PRO A 50 38.82 -12.92 -22.94
CA PRO A 50 38.24 -14.16 -22.48
C PRO A 50 36.80 -13.82 -22.06
N ALA A 51 35.83 -14.56 -22.61
CA ALA A 51 34.48 -14.54 -22.08
C ALA A 51 34.61 -14.68 -20.57
N ALA A 52 34.28 -13.62 -19.84
CA ALA A 52 34.19 -13.65 -18.41
C ALA A 52 33.13 -14.71 -18.10
N ARG A 53 33.61 -15.92 -17.80
CA ARG A 53 32.89 -16.95 -17.07
C ARG A 53 32.30 -16.22 -15.88
N ASN A 54 31.01 -15.92 -15.92
CA ASN A 54 30.29 -15.27 -14.83
C ASN A 54 30.43 -16.17 -13.58
N PRO A 55 31.32 -15.88 -12.61
CA PRO A 55 31.55 -16.73 -11.46
C PRO A 55 30.91 -16.04 -10.28
N ALA A 56 29.59 -15.90 -10.34
CA ALA A 56 28.80 -15.37 -9.24
C ALA A 56 27.36 -15.88 -9.34
N SER A 57 27.21 -17.21 -9.48
CA SER A 57 26.17 -17.86 -8.69
C SER A 57 26.66 -17.73 -7.26
N TYR A 58 26.19 -16.72 -6.54
CA TYR A 58 26.56 -16.57 -5.16
C TYR A 58 26.03 -17.81 -4.41
N PRO A 59 26.82 -18.41 -3.50
CA PRO A 59 26.41 -19.66 -2.83
C PRO A 59 25.14 -19.52 -1.96
N TRP A 60 24.63 -18.31 -1.76
CA TRP A 60 23.39 -18.06 -1.03
C TRP A 60 22.13 -18.30 -1.89
N ASP A 61 22.22 -18.35 -3.22
CA ASP A 61 21.08 -18.66 -4.11
C ASP A 61 20.60 -20.13 -4.00
N ARG A 62 21.26 -20.96 -3.18
CA ARG A 62 20.91 -22.37 -2.94
C ARG A 62 20.20 -22.60 -1.61
N PHE A 63 20.15 -21.60 -0.73
CA PHE A 63 19.52 -21.71 0.58
C PHE A 63 18.22 -20.92 0.62
N GLY A 64 17.12 -21.65 0.46
CA GLY A 64 15.78 -21.14 0.70
C GLY A 64 15.20 -20.49 -0.54
N GLY A 65 14.18 -21.13 -1.11
CA GLY A 65 13.19 -20.42 -1.89
C GLY A 65 12.61 -19.32 -1.00
N GLY A 66 13.22 -18.13 -1.05
CA GLY A 66 12.66 -16.93 -0.49
C GLY A 66 11.38 -16.70 -1.25
N GLN A 67 10.25 -17.11 -0.66
CA GLN A 67 8.94 -16.65 -1.09
C GLN A 67 9.06 -15.15 -1.14
N LYS A 68 9.12 -14.60 -2.36
CA LYS A 68 9.24 -13.18 -2.60
C LYS A 68 7.91 -12.62 -2.10
N ARG A 69 7.87 -12.23 -0.82
CA ARG A 69 6.73 -11.54 -0.20
C ARG A 69 6.72 -10.15 -0.83
N THR A 70 6.34 -10.06 -2.10
CA THR A 70 6.35 -8.82 -2.88
C THR A 70 5.11 -8.02 -2.55
N MET A 71 5.00 -7.57 -1.30
CA MET A 71 4.08 -6.49 -0.95
C MET A 71 4.93 -5.27 -0.61
N PHE A 72 4.81 -4.23 -1.41
CA PHE A 72 5.49 -2.96 -1.17
C PHE A 72 4.48 -1.98 -0.56
N ILE A 73 4.70 -1.61 0.69
CA ILE A 73 3.86 -0.65 1.40
C ILE A 73 4.46 0.74 1.23
N GLN A 74 3.72 1.66 0.62
CA GLN A 74 4.14 3.07 0.51
C GLN A 74 3.71 3.85 1.74
N THR A 75 4.50 4.83 2.15
CA THR A 75 4.15 5.74 3.27
C THR A 75 4.03 7.17 2.79
N GLN A 76 3.00 7.89 3.22
CA GLN A 76 2.86 9.32 3.00
C GLN A 76 2.72 10.08 4.32
N SER A 77 3.44 11.19 4.42
CA SER A 77 3.33 12.15 5.52
C SER A 77 2.00 12.88 5.46
N THR A 78 1.34 13.00 6.61
CA THR A 78 0.15 13.83 6.77
C THR A 78 0.56 15.20 7.33
N PRO A 79 -0.31 16.24 7.26
CA PRO A 79 -0.04 17.50 7.95
C PRO A 79 0.08 17.34 9.48
N ASN A 80 -0.37 16.22 10.05
CA ASN A 80 -0.15 15.89 11.45
C ASN A 80 1.17 15.09 11.62
N PRO A 81 2.18 15.59 12.35
CA PRO A 81 3.43 14.86 12.57
C PRO A 81 3.24 13.55 13.35
N GLN A 82 2.14 13.42 14.10
CA GLN A 82 1.81 12.21 14.85
C GLN A 82 1.07 11.17 14.02
N SER A 83 0.66 11.48 12.78
CA SER A 83 -0.09 10.54 11.93
C SER A 83 0.64 10.27 10.61
N LEU A 84 0.71 8.99 10.22
CA LEU A 84 1.31 8.56 8.97
C LEU A 84 0.35 7.63 8.22
N MET A 85 0.27 7.81 6.90
CA MET A 85 -0.57 6.99 6.02
C MET A 85 0.27 5.89 5.37
N PHE A 86 -0.25 4.67 5.39
CA PHE A 86 0.36 3.47 4.84
C PHE A 86 -0.54 2.91 3.73
N TYR A 87 0.06 2.67 2.55
CA TYR A 87 -0.64 2.19 1.35
C TYR A 87 -0.11 0.79 1.00
N PRO A 88 -0.84 -0.28 1.32
CA PRO A 88 -0.41 -1.65 1.01
C PRO A 88 -0.47 -2.00 -0.49
N GLY A 89 -1.08 -1.14 -1.32
CA GLY A 89 -1.29 -1.41 -2.75
C GLY A 89 -2.43 -2.39 -3.03
N LYS A 90 -3.23 -2.72 -2.00
CA LYS A 90 -4.48 -3.47 -2.08
C LYS A 90 -5.58 -2.65 -1.41
N PRO A 91 -6.84 -2.78 -1.85
CA PRO A 91 -7.95 -2.18 -1.14
C PRO A 91 -8.00 -2.75 0.28
N VAL A 92 -8.09 -1.85 1.26
CA VAL A 92 -8.30 -2.17 2.67
C VAL A 92 -9.80 -2.28 2.90
N MET A 93 -10.57 -1.21 2.59
CA MET A 93 -12.03 -1.22 2.68
C MET A 93 -12.65 -1.03 1.29
N GLU A 94 -13.63 -1.87 0.96
CA GLU A 94 -14.36 -1.72 -0.30
C GLU A 94 -15.34 -0.53 -0.27
N ILE A 95 -16.00 -0.30 0.86
CA ILE A 95 -17.04 0.72 1.02
C ILE A 95 -16.90 1.39 2.38
N GLY A 96 -16.83 2.72 2.37
CA GLY A 96 -16.78 3.54 3.57
C GLY A 96 -15.39 3.64 4.21
N SER A 97 -15.38 3.93 5.50
CA SER A 97 -14.18 4.08 6.32
C SER A 97 -14.47 3.62 7.74
N SER A 98 -13.46 3.14 8.46
CA SER A 98 -13.61 2.72 9.86
C SER A 98 -12.55 3.39 10.72
N ASP A 99 -12.97 3.99 11.83
CA ASP A 99 -12.08 4.64 12.77
C ASP A 99 -12.01 3.87 14.09
N PHE A 100 -10.78 3.72 14.60
CA PHE A 100 -10.50 3.00 15.83
C PHE A 100 -9.74 3.92 16.78
N PRO A 101 -10.44 4.70 17.62
CA PRO A 101 -9.80 5.60 18.57
C PRO A 101 -9.16 4.88 19.76
N ASN A 102 -9.56 3.63 20.06
CA ASN A 102 -9.09 2.88 21.22
C ASN A 102 -8.86 1.40 20.86
N ALA A 103 -8.00 0.70 21.61
CA ALA A 103 -7.77 -0.74 21.43
C ALA A 103 -9.05 -1.59 21.55
N ARG A 104 -10.03 -1.15 22.37
CA ARG A 104 -11.32 -1.86 22.51
C ARG A 104 -12.12 -1.90 21.21
N THR A 105 -12.16 -0.81 20.45
CA THR A 105 -12.90 -0.77 19.17
C THR A 105 -12.15 -1.55 18.10
N ALA A 106 -10.82 -1.62 18.19
CA ALA A 106 -9.96 -2.38 17.30
C ALA A 106 -10.17 -3.90 17.37
N MET A 107 -10.75 -4.42 18.45
CA MET A 107 -11.06 -5.86 18.58
C MET A 107 -12.00 -6.39 17.49
N THR A 108 -12.74 -5.50 16.82
CA THR A 108 -13.63 -5.85 15.70
C THR A 108 -12.86 -6.22 14.42
N SER A 109 -11.58 -5.84 14.32
CA SER A 109 -10.73 -6.10 13.15
C SER A 109 -9.40 -6.74 13.56
N PRO A 110 -9.03 -7.91 12.99
CA PRO A 110 -7.74 -8.55 13.29
C PRO A 110 -6.54 -7.67 12.93
N LEU A 111 -6.62 -6.93 11.82
CA LEU A 111 -5.57 -5.99 11.41
C LEU A 111 -5.44 -4.84 12.43
N ALA A 112 -6.55 -4.24 12.85
CA ALA A 112 -6.52 -3.15 13.82
C ALA A 112 -5.96 -3.65 15.17
N LYS A 113 -6.39 -4.83 15.63
CA LYS A 113 -5.86 -5.47 16.84
C LYS A 113 -4.35 -5.64 16.79
N SER A 114 -3.79 -6.15 15.69
CA SER A 114 -2.35 -6.31 15.51
C SER A 114 -1.61 -4.97 15.52
N LEU A 115 -2.19 -3.92 14.93
CA LEU A 115 -1.60 -2.57 14.94
C LEU A 115 -1.62 -1.93 16.34
N PHE A 116 -2.66 -2.18 17.12
CA PHE A 116 -2.74 -1.70 18.50
C PHE A 116 -1.89 -2.50 19.50
N ALA A 117 -1.39 -3.67 19.11
CA ALA A 117 -0.43 -4.43 19.91
C ALA A 117 0.97 -3.80 19.88
N ILE A 118 1.22 -2.87 18.95
CA ILE A 118 2.47 -2.12 18.84
C ILE A 118 2.49 -0.98 19.86
N ASP A 119 3.56 -0.90 20.65
CA ASP A 119 3.70 0.12 21.68
C ASP A 119 3.79 1.53 21.08
N GLY A 120 2.91 2.42 21.54
CA GLY A 120 2.86 3.81 21.10
C GLY A 120 1.87 4.10 19.98
N VAL A 121 1.10 3.12 19.49
CA VAL A 121 -0.04 3.37 18.59
C VAL A 121 -1.25 3.84 19.41
N THR A 122 -1.78 5.02 19.10
CA THR A 122 -2.90 5.63 19.84
C THR A 122 -4.22 5.53 19.07
N ARG A 123 -4.20 5.64 17.75
CA ARG A 123 -5.40 5.58 16.91
C ARG A 123 -5.09 5.00 15.55
N VAL A 124 -6.00 4.18 15.03
CA VAL A 124 -5.92 3.62 13.68
C VAL A 124 -7.16 4.00 12.88
N PHE A 125 -6.99 4.31 11.61
CA PHE A 125 -8.08 4.63 10.70
C PHE A 125 -7.91 3.89 9.38
N PHE A 126 -8.96 3.26 8.90
CA PHE A 126 -9.01 2.57 7.62
C PHE A 126 -9.80 3.39 6.61
N GLY A 127 -9.14 3.73 5.51
CA GLY A 127 -9.75 4.26 4.29
C GLY A 127 -9.94 3.17 3.24
N SER A 128 -10.22 3.58 2.00
CA SER A 128 -10.40 2.64 0.88
C SER A 128 -9.13 1.83 0.60
N ASP A 129 -8.00 2.52 0.41
CA ASP A 129 -6.73 1.92 -0.04
C ASP A 129 -5.57 2.20 0.92
N PHE A 130 -5.86 2.79 2.08
CA PHE A 130 -4.84 3.24 3.02
C PHE A 130 -5.24 2.96 4.48
N VAL A 131 -4.22 2.79 5.30
CA VAL A 131 -4.30 2.71 6.76
C VAL A 131 -3.56 3.89 7.33
N THR A 132 -4.23 4.72 8.14
CA THR A 132 -3.58 5.78 8.90
C THR A 132 -3.33 5.31 10.32
N VAL A 133 -2.09 5.41 10.76
CA VAL A 133 -1.71 5.14 12.15
C VAL A 133 -1.32 6.46 12.80
N THR A 134 -1.88 6.72 13.98
CA THR A 134 -1.49 7.83 14.84
C THR A 134 -0.69 7.26 16.01
N LYS A 135 0.47 7.87 16.28
CA LYS A 135 1.34 7.51 17.39
C LYS A 135 1.19 8.46 18.57
N SER A 136 1.72 8.05 19.73
CA SER A 136 1.95 8.93 20.87
C SER A 136 3.10 9.91 20.59
N GLU A 137 3.20 10.96 21.40
CA GLU A 137 4.28 11.94 21.28
C GLU A 137 5.65 11.35 21.71
N GLU A 138 5.63 10.40 22.64
CA GLU A 138 6.81 9.78 23.25
C GLU A 138 7.54 8.81 22.31
N THR A 139 6.82 8.15 21.40
CA THR A 139 7.39 7.12 20.52
C THR A 139 7.91 7.72 19.20
N SER A 140 9.05 7.25 18.69
CA SER A 140 9.59 7.69 17.39
C SER A 140 9.06 6.87 16.22
N TRP A 141 9.01 7.48 15.02
CA TRP A 141 8.59 6.78 13.81
C TRP A 141 9.60 5.75 13.29
N ASP A 142 10.87 5.86 13.69
CA ASP A 142 11.94 4.98 13.22
C ASP A 142 11.77 3.53 13.71
N CYS A 143 11.27 3.36 14.93
CA CYS A 143 10.93 2.04 15.48
C CYS A 143 9.52 1.59 15.07
N LEU A 144 8.56 2.52 15.00
CA LEU A 144 7.16 2.18 14.66
C LEU A 144 6.96 1.71 13.23
N LYS A 145 7.65 2.31 12.25
CA LYS A 145 7.50 1.94 10.83
C LYS A 145 7.75 0.46 10.54
N PRO A 146 8.90 -0.13 10.94
CA PRO A 146 9.14 -1.56 10.68
C PRO A 146 8.11 -2.46 11.34
N GLU A 147 7.63 -2.13 12.54
CA GLU A 147 6.60 -2.90 13.25
C GLU A 147 5.24 -2.83 12.54
N VAL A 148 4.81 -1.63 12.12
CA VAL A 148 3.57 -1.45 11.35
C VAL A 148 3.64 -2.19 10.02
N PHE A 149 4.79 -2.15 9.33
CA PHE A 149 4.97 -2.92 8.09
C PHE A 149 4.86 -4.42 8.32
N ALA A 150 5.48 -4.95 9.39
CA ALA A 150 5.38 -6.36 9.73
C ALA A 150 3.92 -6.77 9.98
N ALA A 151 3.19 -6.02 10.81
CA ALA A 151 1.79 -6.30 11.11
C ALA A 151 0.89 -6.32 9.86
N ILE A 152 1.06 -5.34 8.96
CA ILE A 152 0.29 -5.29 7.71
C ILE A 152 0.65 -6.47 6.80
N MET A 153 1.94 -6.77 6.63
CA MET A 153 2.38 -7.89 5.80
C MET A 153 1.89 -9.23 6.32
N ASP A 154 1.93 -9.46 7.63
CA ASP A 154 1.48 -10.70 8.27
C ASP A 154 -0.03 -10.87 8.13
N PHE A 155 -0.82 -9.80 8.29
CA PHE A 155 -2.26 -9.83 8.04
C PHE A 155 -2.59 -10.24 6.59
N TYR A 156 -1.99 -9.59 5.60
CA TYR A 156 -2.24 -9.92 4.20
C TYR A 156 -1.67 -11.28 3.77
N SER A 157 -0.65 -11.78 4.46
CA SER A 157 -0.07 -13.10 4.22
C SER A 157 -0.91 -14.22 4.85
N SER A 158 -1.54 -13.95 5.99
CA SER A 158 -2.41 -14.91 6.69
C SER A 158 -3.79 -15.05 6.04
N GLY A 159 -4.21 -14.08 5.23
CA GLY A 159 -5.51 -14.12 4.53
C GLY A 159 -6.71 -14.03 5.48
N GLN A 160 -6.51 -13.51 6.69
CA GLN A 160 -7.58 -13.32 7.67
C GLN A 160 -8.61 -12.29 7.16
N PRO A 161 -9.89 -12.41 7.57
CA PRO A 161 -10.88 -11.40 7.24
C PRO A 161 -10.56 -10.07 7.92
N LEU A 162 -10.88 -8.93 7.27
CA LEU A 162 -10.62 -7.61 7.86
C LEU A 162 -11.48 -7.32 9.08
N PHE A 163 -12.73 -7.81 9.09
CA PHE A 163 -13.63 -7.68 10.23
C PHE A 163 -14.01 -9.07 10.73
N LEU A 164 -14.07 -9.22 12.05
CA LEU A 164 -14.63 -10.40 12.67
C LEU A 164 -16.13 -10.29 12.65
N ASP A 165 -16.80 -11.23 12.00
CA ASP A 165 -18.23 -11.39 12.16
C ASP A 165 -18.54 -11.69 13.63
N SER A 166 -19.71 -11.26 14.13
CA SER A 166 -20.14 -11.54 15.52
C SER A 166 -20.09 -13.03 15.88
N ASN A 167 -20.11 -13.92 14.90
CA ASN A 167 -20.01 -15.36 15.10
C ASN A 167 -18.55 -15.86 15.27
N ALA A 168 -17.55 -15.14 14.74
CA ALA A 168 -16.13 -15.51 14.83
C ALA A 168 -15.49 -15.03 16.14
N ALA A 169 -15.90 -13.86 16.65
CA ALA A 169 -15.39 -13.32 17.92
C ALA A 169 -15.69 -14.24 19.12
N ALA A 170 -16.81 -14.96 19.11
CA ALA A 170 -17.18 -15.93 20.14
C ALA A 170 -16.27 -17.17 20.19
N SER A 171 -15.48 -17.44 19.14
CA SER A 171 -14.58 -18.60 19.08
C SER A 171 -13.17 -18.33 19.62
N MET A 172 -12.77 -17.06 19.78
CA MET A 172 -11.42 -16.70 20.22
C MET A 172 -11.26 -16.57 21.74
N ASP A 173 -12.34 -16.45 22.51
CA ASP A 173 -12.28 -16.24 23.97
C ASP A 173 -12.40 -17.53 24.81
N THR A 174 -12.59 -18.70 24.18
CA THR A 174 -12.60 -19.99 24.90
C THR A 174 -11.97 -21.13 24.07
N ALA A 175 -10.69 -21.00 23.73
CA ALA A 175 -9.93 -22.16 23.23
C ALA A 175 -8.43 -22.06 23.57
N ILE A 176 -8.02 -22.80 24.60
CA ILE A 176 -6.70 -23.45 24.56
C ILE A 176 -6.72 -24.32 23.30
N HIS A 177 -5.91 -23.95 22.31
CA HIS A 177 -6.17 -24.21 20.89
C HIS A 177 -5.65 -25.60 20.44
N GLU A 178 -6.45 -26.66 20.65
CA GLU A 178 -6.23 -27.99 20.03
C GLU A 178 -6.27 -27.95 18.48
N GLU A 179 -6.88 -26.93 17.88
CA GLU A 179 -6.96 -26.76 16.42
C GLU A 179 -5.66 -26.20 15.79
N LEU A 180 -4.72 -25.63 16.58
CA LEU A 180 -3.42 -25.17 16.08
C LEU A 180 -2.52 -26.38 15.81
N LEU A 181 -2.70 -27.45 16.59
CA LEU A 181 -2.06 -28.74 16.38
C LEU A 181 -2.58 -29.42 15.11
N LYS A 182 -3.88 -29.31 14.77
CA LYS A 182 -4.41 -29.86 13.51
C LYS A 182 -3.88 -29.12 12.28
N CYS A 183 -3.73 -27.80 12.36
CA CYS A 183 -3.13 -27.03 11.26
C CYS A 183 -1.64 -27.37 11.07
N PHE A 184 -0.88 -27.56 12.16
CA PHE A 184 0.51 -28.04 12.09
C PHE A 184 0.65 -29.51 11.66
N LEU A 185 -0.25 -30.40 12.11
CA LEU A 185 -0.25 -31.80 11.69
C LEU A 185 -0.63 -31.96 10.22
N ASN A 186 -1.59 -31.20 9.69
CA ASN A 186 -1.96 -31.33 8.28
C ASN A 186 -0.82 -30.91 7.34
N VAL A 187 -0.03 -29.89 7.71
CA VAL A 187 1.15 -29.47 6.94
C VAL A 187 2.27 -30.53 7.00
N LEU A 188 2.43 -31.21 8.14
CA LEU A 188 3.43 -32.29 8.30
C LEU A 188 3.00 -33.61 7.62
N ILE A 189 1.71 -33.97 7.65
CA ILE A 189 1.19 -35.18 7.00
C ILE A 189 1.27 -35.05 5.48
N GLN A 190 1.00 -33.86 4.92
CA GLN A 190 1.13 -33.62 3.47
C GLN A 190 2.59 -33.72 2.98
N SER A 191 3.57 -33.43 3.85
CA SER A 191 4.99 -33.57 3.52
C SER A 191 5.48 -35.02 3.58
N CYS A 192 4.88 -35.85 4.45
CA CYS A 192 5.24 -37.25 4.59
C CYS A 192 4.70 -38.14 3.45
N MET A 193 3.59 -37.76 2.80
CA MET A 193 3.04 -38.53 1.67
C MET A 193 3.70 -38.25 0.30
N CYS A 194 4.55 -37.22 0.19
CA CYS A 194 5.26 -36.89 -1.06
C CYS A 194 6.71 -37.40 -1.12
N THR A 195 7.20 -38.11 -0.10
CA THR A 195 8.55 -38.71 -0.07
C THR A 195 8.53 -40.20 0.28
N GLY A 196 7.58 -40.91 -0.32
CA GLY A 196 7.55 -42.37 -0.31
C GLY A 196 7.14 -42.88 -1.68
N TRP A 197 8.13 -43.48 -2.36
CA TRP A 197 8.14 -44.14 -3.69
C TRP A 197 8.69 -43.28 -4.84
#